data_AF-A0A3D5VCE5-F1
#
_entry.id   AF-A0A3D5VCE5-F1
#
_cell.length_a   1.000
_cell.length_b   1.000
_cell.length_c   1.000
_cell.angle_alpha   90.00
_cell.angle_beta   90.00
_cell.angle_gamma   90.00
#
_symmetry.space_group_name_H-M   'P 1'
#
loop_
_entity.id
_entity.type
_entity.pdbx_description
1 polymer ?
#
loop_
_entity_poly.entity_id
_entity_poly.type
_entity_poly.pdbx_seq_one_letter_code
_entity_poly.pdbx_strand_id
1 'polypeptide(L)'
;MDDVYEILKKRLGEKKLQNRLIRQVNHSSDIISYEHINIENFSVIFRLGRYLLKAFNSYDSGYRNALDIQINHNQIVLRKLPKEFRNYKILHLSDLHIDGNPLLLQNLADKLQNLDYDICVLTGDFRYRTSGELQPVINSM
;
A
#
# COMPACT_ATOMS: atom_id res chain seq x y z
N MET A 1 15.15 -18.13 7.58
CA MET A 1 13.71 -17.89 7.82
C MET A 1 13.43 -17.81 9.32
N ASP A 2 14.07 -18.65 10.12
CA ASP A 2 13.98 -18.65 11.60
C ASP A 2 14.38 -17.32 12.25
N ASP A 3 15.39 -16.63 11.70
CA ASP A 3 15.89 -15.36 12.24
C ASP A 3 14.86 -14.21 12.16
N VAL A 4 14.10 -14.15 11.05
CA VAL A 4 13.03 -13.15 10.87
C VAL A 4 11.85 -13.43 11.80
N TYR A 5 11.51 -14.71 11.99
CA TYR A 5 10.43 -15.11 12.88
C TYR A 5 10.72 -14.70 14.33
N GLU A 6 11.94 -14.95 14.82
CA GLU A 6 12.33 -14.59 16.18
C GLU A 6 12.37 -13.07 16.40
N ILE A 7 12.84 -12.30 15.42
CA ILE A 7 12.78 -10.82 15.47
C ILE A 7 11.33 -10.34 15.58
N LEU A 8 10.43 -10.89 14.76
CA LEU A 8 9.02 -10.52 14.78
C LEU A 8 8.34 -10.95 16.08
N LYS A 9 8.68 -12.13 16.62
CA LYS A 9 8.15 -12.63 17.89
C LYS A 9 8.52 -11.71 19.04
N LYS A 10 9.77 -11.26 19.10
CA LYS A 10 10.25 -10.30 20.12
C LYS A 10 9.54 -8.95 20.02
N ARG A 11 9.24 -8.47 18.81
CA ARG A 11 8.60 -7.15 18.60
C ARG A 11 7.09 -7.14 18.80
N LEU A 12 6.40 -8.18 18.35
CA LEU A 12 4.93 -8.22 18.28
C LEU A 12 4.29 -9.02 19.42
N GLY A 13 5.08 -9.88 20.07
CA GLY A 13 4.58 -10.91 20.98
C GLY A 13 4.11 -12.16 20.22
N GLU A 14 4.44 -13.33 20.78
CA GLU A 14 4.21 -14.63 20.15
C GLU A 14 2.76 -14.87 19.75
N LYS A 15 1.81 -14.65 20.66
CA LYS A 15 0.37 -14.86 20.41
C LYS A 15 -0.15 -13.99 19.27
N LYS A 16 0.33 -12.74 19.17
CA LYS A 16 -0.08 -11.81 18.10
C LYS A 16 0.53 -12.21 16.76
N LEU A 17 1.78 -12.65 16.76
CA LEU A 17 2.46 -13.15 15.56
C LEU A 17 1.81 -14.42 15.04
N GLN A 18 1.53 -15.40 15.91
CA GLN A 18 0.85 -16.65 15.55
C GLN A 18 -0.53 -16.37 14.94
N ASN A 19 -1.35 -15.53 15.58
CA ASN A 19 -2.66 -15.15 15.04
C ASN A 19 -2.56 -14.47 13.67
N ARG A 20 -1.53 -13.65 13.45
CA ARG A 20 -1.29 -13.01 12.16
C ARG A 20 -0.91 -14.03 11.09
N LEU A 21 0.02 -14.95 11.40
CA LEU A 21 0.45 -15.99 10.47
C LEU A 21 -0.70 -16.92 10.10
N ILE A 22 -1.52 -17.33 11.07
CA ILE A 22 -2.74 -18.13 10.81
C ILE A 22 -3.67 -17.39 9.85
N ARG A 23 -3.90 -16.08 10.04
CA ARG A 23 -4.72 -15.28 9.10
C ARG A 23 -4.09 -15.22 7.71
N GLN A 24 -2.77 -15.09 7.59
CA GLN A 24 -2.08 -15.06 6.30
C GLN A 24 -2.15 -16.41 5.59
N VAL A 25 -1.98 -17.52 6.33
CA VAL A 25 -2.13 -18.88 5.81
C VAL A 25 -3.58 -19.10 5.38
N ASN A 26 -4.56 -18.81 6.23
CA ASN A 26 -5.98 -18.95 5.88
C ASN A 26 -6.36 -18.08 4.68
N HIS A 27 -5.87 -16.84 4.59
CA HIS A 27 -6.09 -15.99 3.42
C HIS A 27 -5.46 -16.58 2.15
N SER A 28 -4.28 -17.20 2.26
CA SER A 28 -3.62 -17.89 1.15
C SER A 28 -4.36 -19.18 0.75
N SER A 29 -4.90 -19.91 1.72
CA SER A 29 -5.71 -21.11 1.53
C SER A 29 -7.09 -20.81 0.97
N ASP A 30 -7.70 -19.68 1.37
CA ASP A 30 -8.96 -19.19 0.80
C ASP A 30 -8.73 -18.90 -0.70
N ILE A 31 -7.63 -18.25 -1.08
CA ILE A 31 -7.20 -18.04 -2.49
C ILE A 31 -7.07 -19.37 -3.25
N ILE A 32 -6.57 -20.43 -2.61
CA ILE A 32 -6.53 -21.79 -3.19
C ILE A 32 -7.94 -22.41 -3.25
N SER A 33 -8.85 -22.04 -2.34
CA SER A 33 -10.23 -22.53 -2.27
C SER A 33 -11.23 -21.72 -3.11
N TYR A 34 -10.82 -20.60 -3.71
CA TYR A 34 -11.60 -19.83 -4.70
C TYR A 34 -11.80 -20.56 -6.04
N GLU A 35 -11.42 -21.84 -6.16
CA GLU A 35 -11.73 -22.70 -7.32
C GLU A 35 -13.25 -22.82 -7.61
N HIS A 36 -14.13 -22.40 -6.70
CA HIS A 36 -15.59 -22.37 -6.94
C HIS A 36 -16.18 -21.02 -7.33
N ILE A 37 -15.38 -19.95 -7.46
CA ILE A 37 -15.78 -18.72 -8.15
C ILE A 37 -15.05 -18.71 -9.49
N ASN A 38 -15.77 -18.89 -10.60
CA ASN A 38 -15.20 -18.93 -11.94
C ASN A 38 -14.27 -17.74 -12.19
N ILE A 39 -12.95 -17.98 -12.08
CA ILE A 39 -11.90 -16.99 -12.36
C ILE A 39 -12.08 -16.42 -13.77
N GLU A 40 -12.58 -17.24 -14.70
CA GLU A 40 -12.97 -16.83 -16.03
C GLU A 40 -14.03 -15.72 -16.01
N ASN A 41 -15.12 -15.88 -15.25
CA ASN A 41 -16.18 -14.87 -15.14
C ASN A 41 -15.64 -13.58 -14.52
N PHE A 42 -14.80 -13.67 -13.50
CA PHE A 42 -14.16 -12.51 -12.89
C PHE A 42 -13.32 -11.76 -13.93
N SER A 43 -12.46 -12.47 -14.67
CA SER A 43 -11.64 -11.89 -15.73
C SER A 43 -12.45 -11.23 -16.85
N VAL A 44 -13.58 -11.85 -17.26
CA VAL A 44 -14.50 -11.30 -18.26
C VAL A 44 -15.15 -10.02 -17.73
N ILE A 45 -15.59 -10.00 -16.47
CA ILE A 45 -16.19 -8.82 -15.83
C ILE A 45 -15.18 -7.66 -15.76
N PHE A 46 -13.92 -7.89 -15.35
CA PHE A 46 -12.90 -6.81 -15.36
C PHE A 46 -12.59 -6.32 -16.77
N ARG A 47 -12.54 -7.21 -17.75
CA ARG A 47 -12.35 -6.83 -19.16
C ARG A 47 -13.51 -5.95 -19.64
N LEU A 48 -14.75 -6.39 -19.44
CA LEU A 48 -15.95 -5.63 -19.83
C LEU A 48 -16.02 -4.30 -19.10
N GLY A 49 -15.78 -4.28 -17.79
CA GLY A 49 -15.71 -3.04 -17.00
C GLY A 49 -14.66 -2.08 -17.55
N ARG A 50 -13.46 -2.57 -17.90
CA ARG A 50 -12.43 -1.76 -18.54
C ARG A 50 -12.88 -1.19 -19.89
N TYR A 51 -13.53 -1.99 -20.73
CA TYR A 51 -14.04 -1.51 -22.02
C TYR A 51 -15.13 -0.45 -21.86
N LEU A 52 -16.07 -0.65 -20.93
CA LEU A 52 -17.09 0.35 -20.62
C LEU A 52 -16.46 1.64 -20.10
N LEU A 53 -15.54 1.56 -19.13
CA LEU A 53 -14.84 2.73 -18.61
C LEU A 53 -14.06 3.49 -19.70
N LYS A 54 -13.47 2.76 -20.65
CA LYS A 54 -12.82 3.38 -21.83
C LYS A 54 -13.84 4.02 -22.77
N ALA A 55 -14.95 3.35 -23.06
CA ALA A 55 -16.02 3.88 -23.91
C ALA A 55 -16.63 5.18 -23.34
N PHE A 56 -16.71 5.29 -22.01
CA PHE A 56 -17.16 6.50 -21.31
C PHE A 56 -16.03 7.51 -21.00
N ASN A 57 -14.80 7.28 -21.46
CA ASN A 57 -13.61 8.12 -21.18
C ASN A 57 -13.26 8.31 -19.68
N SER A 58 -13.89 7.53 -18.81
CA SER A 58 -13.65 7.52 -17.36
C SER A 58 -12.37 6.75 -17.02
N TYR A 59 -11.94 5.81 -17.87
CA TYR A 59 -10.70 5.07 -17.67
C TYR A 59 -9.48 5.99 -17.66
N ASP A 60 -9.33 6.81 -18.70
CA ASP A 60 -8.17 7.72 -18.83
C ASP A 60 -8.22 8.85 -17.80
N SER A 61 -9.42 9.27 -17.40
CA SER A 61 -9.60 10.23 -16.31
C SER A 61 -9.20 9.62 -14.96
N GLY A 62 -9.61 8.38 -14.67
CA GLY A 62 -9.19 7.65 -13.48
C GLY A 62 -7.68 7.38 -13.45
N TYR A 63 -7.08 7.04 -14.60
CA TYR A 63 -5.63 6.85 -14.72
C TYR A 63 -4.86 8.15 -14.44
N ARG A 64 -5.30 9.28 -15.01
CA ARG A 64 -4.72 10.60 -14.71
C ARG A 64 -4.86 10.97 -13.24
N ASN A 65 -6.03 10.75 -12.64
CA ASN A 65 -6.26 11.02 -11.21
C ASN A 65 -5.37 10.14 -10.32
N ALA A 66 -5.18 8.87 -10.68
CA ALA A 66 -4.30 7.97 -9.94
C ALA A 66 -2.83 8.42 -9.99
N LEU A 67 -2.41 9.03 -11.09
CA LEU A 67 -1.05 9.57 -11.25
C LEU A 67 -0.87 10.98 -10.66
N ASP A 68 -1.96 11.69 -10.38
CA ASP A 68 -1.96 13.04 -9.82
C ASP A 68 -1.86 13.01 -8.29
N ILE A 69 -0.66 12.67 -7.80
CA ILE A 69 -0.38 12.61 -6.36
C ILE A 69 -0.51 14.00 -5.74
N GLN A 70 -1.32 14.17 -4.71
CA GLN A 70 -1.50 15.47 -4.05
C GLN A 70 -0.83 15.50 -2.67
N ILE A 71 -0.23 16.66 -2.33
CA ILE A 71 0.36 16.89 -1.01
C ILE A 71 -0.64 17.68 -0.18
N ASN A 72 -1.21 17.01 0.82
CA ASN A 72 -2.18 17.61 1.73
C ASN A 72 -1.53 17.97 3.06
N HIS A 73 -1.59 19.25 3.42
CA HIS A 73 -1.05 19.75 4.69
C HIS A 73 -2.14 19.76 5.76
N ASN A 74 -2.01 18.88 6.75
CA ASN A 74 -2.95 18.78 7.86
C ASN A 74 -2.31 19.32 9.13
N GLN A 75 -2.81 20.46 9.61
CA GLN A 75 -2.34 21.04 10.88
C GLN A 75 -3.07 20.39 12.06
N ILE A 76 -2.32 19.72 12.92
CA ILE A 76 -2.86 19.09 14.14
C ILE A 76 -2.41 19.92 15.35
N VAL A 77 -3.38 20.43 16.12
CA VAL A 77 -3.12 21.21 17.34
C VAL A 77 -3.34 20.34 18.57
N LEU A 78 -2.26 20.08 19.31
CA LEU A 78 -2.29 19.29 20.53
C LEU A 78 -2.03 20.19 21.75
N ARG A 79 -3.01 20.28 22.66
CA ARG A 79 -2.97 21.18 23.83
C ARG A 79 -1.77 20.93 24.76
N LYS A 80 -1.27 19.70 24.81
CA LYS A 80 -0.16 19.27 25.68
C LYS A 80 1.06 18.83 24.87
N LEU A 81 1.28 19.43 23.69
CA LEU A 81 2.45 19.12 22.87
C LEU A 81 3.74 19.61 23.58
N PRO A 82 4.75 18.76 23.78
CA PRO A 82 6.05 19.20 24.27
C PRO A 82 6.65 20.28 23.37
N LYS A 83 7.45 21.18 23.93
CA LYS A 83 7.98 22.35 23.20
C LYS A 83 8.91 21.95 22.06
N GLU A 84 9.58 20.83 22.22
CA GLU A 84 10.52 20.21 21.28
C GLU A 84 9.82 19.80 19.97
N PHE A 85 8.51 19.54 20.01
CA PHE A 85 7.71 19.19 18.83
C PHE A 85 6.94 20.38 18.23
N ARG A 86 7.26 21.61 18.65
CA ARG A 86 6.62 22.80 18.08
C ARG A 86 6.97 22.89 16.59
N ASN A 87 5.93 23.00 15.75
CA ASN A 87 6.04 23.02 14.29
C ASN A 87 6.69 21.76 13.69
N TYR A 88 6.71 20.65 14.43
CA TYR A 88 7.23 19.39 13.94
C TYR A 88 6.40 18.89 12.77
N LYS A 89 7.06 18.62 11.64
CA LYS A 89 6.45 18.23 10.37
C LYS A 89 6.65 16.73 10.15
N ILE A 90 5.53 16.02 10.01
CA ILE A 90 5.52 14.59 9.69
C ILE A 90 5.07 14.42 8.25
N LEU A 91 5.90 13.81 7.42
CA LEU A 91 5.50 13.31 6.11
C LEU A 91 4.91 11.92 6.29
N HIS A 92 3.63 11.75 5.99
CA HIS A 92 2.95 10.46 6.10
C HIS A 92 2.58 9.94 4.72
N LEU A 93 3.14 8.79 4.35
CA LEU A 93 2.82 8.09 3.11
C LEU A 93 2.13 6.78 3.46
N SER A 94 1.01 6.49 2.79
CA SER A 94 0.22 5.27 3.03
C SER A 94 -0.19 4.62 1.72
N ASP A 95 -0.39 3.29 1.76
CA ASP A 95 -1.03 2.51 0.69
C ASP A 95 -0.37 2.74 -0.69
N LEU A 96 0.96 2.73 -0.69
CA LEU A 96 1.79 3.13 -1.82
C LEU A 96 1.61 2.22 -3.05
N HIS A 97 1.32 0.93 -2.85
CA HIS A 97 1.18 -0.07 -3.92
C HIS A 97 2.29 0.04 -5.00
N ILE A 98 3.56 0.09 -4.55
CA ILE A 98 4.72 0.49 -5.36
C ILE A 98 5.03 -0.44 -6.55
N ASP A 99 4.45 -1.64 -6.57
CA ASP A 99 4.54 -2.63 -7.66
C ASP A 99 3.39 -2.52 -8.69
N GLY A 100 2.45 -1.60 -8.50
CA GLY A 100 1.25 -1.48 -9.35
C GLY A 100 1.45 -0.65 -10.62
N ASN A 101 2.20 0.45 -10.56
CA ASN A 101 2.43 1.35 -11.70
C ASN A 101 3.77 2.10 -11.57
N PRO A 102 4.76 1.85 -12.45
CA PRO A 102 6.06 2.52 -12.40
C PRO A 102 5.97 4.06 -12.48
N LEU A 103 5.01 4.60 -13.23
CA LEU A 103 4.83 6.06 -13.34
C LEU A 103 4.34 6.68 -12.04
N LEU A 104 3.58 5.94 -11.22
CA LEU A 104 3.14 6.42 -9.91
C LEU A 104 4.35 6.62 -8.99
N LEU A 105 5.26 5.64 -8.97
CA LEU A 105 6.47 5.70 -8.16
C LEU A 105 7.37 6.86 -8.59
N GLN A 106 7.54 7.05 -9.90
CA GLN A 106 8.29 8.18 -10.43
C GLN A 106 7.68 9.53 -10.02
N ASN A 107 6.38 9.72 -10.24
CA ASN A 107 5.67 10.94 -9.85
C ASN A 107 5.76 11.19 -8.35
N LEU A 108 5.70 10.13 -7.53
CA LEU A 108 5.86 10.23 -6.09
C LEU A 108 7.27 10.72 -5.75
N ALA A 109 8.31 10.06 -6.27
CA ALA A 109 9.69 10.43 -6.01
C ALA A 109 9.96 11.89 -6.41
N ASP A 110 9.51 12.31 -7.58
CA ASP A 110 9.67 13.69 -8.06
C ASP A 110 8.97 14.71 -7.15
N LYS A 111 7.77 14.40 -6.64
CA LYS A 111 7.08 15.28 -5.68
C LYS A 111 7.76 15.34 -4.32
N LEU A 112 8.43 14.27 -3.90
CA LEU A 112 9.10 14.19 -2.60
C LEU A 112 10.47 14.89 -2.57
N GLN A 113 11.14 15.07 -3.71
CA GLN A 113 12.53 15.57 -3.78
C GLN A 113 12.78 16.88 -3.02
N ASN A 114 11.80 17.78 -2.95
CA ASN A 114 11.95 19.12 -2.38
C ASN A 114 11.11 19.36 -1.12
N LEU A 115 10.72 18.28 -0.43
CA LEU A 115 9.91 18.36 0.78
C LEU A 115 10.76 18.42 2.05
N ASP A 116 10.48 19.42 2.88
CA ASP A 116 11.15 19.64 4.16
C ASP A 116 10.25 19.16 5.31
N TYR A 117 10.58 17.99 5.85
CA TYR A 117 9.88 17.33 6.97
C TYR A 117 10.90 16.73 7.94
N ASP A 118 10.58 16.73 9.23
CA ASP A 118 11.46 16.21 10.28
C ASP A 118 11.54 14.68 10.29
N ILE A 119 10.45 14.01 9.88
CA ILE A 119 10.38 12.55 9.75
C ILE A 119 9.42 12.13 8.64
N CYS A 120 9.75 11.02 7.97
CA CYS A 120 8.86 10.30 7.08
C CYS A 120 8.35 9.02 7.74
N VAL A 121 7.04 8.80 7.70
CA VAL A 121 6.37 7.60 8.20
C VAL A 121 5.67 6.91 7.04
N LEU A 122 6.00 5.64 6.84
CA LEU A 122 5.39 4.78 5.81
C LEU A 122 4.40 3.81 6.47
N THR A 123 3.15 3.79 6.01
CA THR A 123 2.10 2.88 6.52
C THR A 123 1.28 2.25 5.41
N GLY A 124 0.26 1.47 5.79
CA GLY A 124 -0.69 0.87 4.85
C GLY A 124 -0.06 -0.23 4.00
N ASP A 125 -0.63 -0.42 2.81
CA ASP A 125 -0.25 -1.49 1.91
C ASP A 125 0.86 -1.05 0.92
N PHE A 126 2.00 -1.71 1.05
CA PHE A 126 3.13 -1.48 0.14
C PHE A 126 2.92 -2.13 -1.22
N ARG A 127 2.07 -3.17 -1.31
CA ARG A 127 1.90 -4.00 -2.51
C ARG A 127 0.50 -3.89 -3.06
N TYR A 128 0.36 -3.82 -4.38
CA TYR A 128 -0.91 -3.91 -5.08
C TYR A 128 -1.52 -5.31 -4.98
N ARG A 129 -0.69 -6.34 -5.12
CA ARG A 129 -1.14 -7.73 -4.96
C ARG A 129 -0.99 -8.17 -3.50
N THR A 130 -2.05 -8.76 -2.96
CA THR A 130 -2.07 -9.34 -1.61
C THR A 130 -1.41 -10.73 -1.55
N SER A 131 -1.01 -11.29 -2.70
CA SER A 131 -0.33 -12.59 -2.83
C SER A 131 0.76 -12.58 -3.92
N GLY A 132 1.59 -13.63 -3.97
CA GLY A 132 2.71 -13.75 -4.92
C GLY A 132 4.03 -13.14 -4.42
N GLU A 133 5.04 -13.16 -5.28
CA GLU A 133 6.43 -12.81 -4.94
C GLU A 133 6.58 -11.41 -4.34
N LEU A 134 7.38 -11.32 -3.27
CA LEU A 134 7.68 -10.05 -2.57
C LEU A 134 8.81 -9.27 -3.25
N GLN A 135 9.63 -9.94 -4.05
CA GLN A 135 10.86 -9.37 -4.61
C GLN A 135 10.67 -8.10 -5.45
N PRO A 136 9.61 -7.97 -6.28
CA PRO A 136 9.38 -6.77 -7.07
C PRO A 136 9.22 -5.49 -6.22
N VAL A 137 8.71 -5.63 -4.99
CA VAL A 137 8.43 -4.53 -4.06
C VAL A 137 9.68 -4.18 -3.28
N ILE A 138 10.45 -5.20 -2.86
CA ILE A 138 11.73 -4.98 -2.20
C ILE A 138 12.71 -4.26 -3.14
N ASN A 139 12.68 -4.60 -4.43
CA ASN A 139 13.57 -4.00 -5.43
C ASN A 139 13.15 -2.58 -5.85
N SER A 140 11.93 -2.14 -5.54
CA SER A 140 11.44 -0.80 -5.88
C SER A 140 11.50 0.19 -4.72
N MET A 141 11.93 -0.25 -3.54
CA MET A 141 12.32 0.58 -2.40
C MET A 141 13.79 0.97 -2.51
#